data_AF-A0A0V0RVJ7-F1
#
_entry.id   AF-A0A0V0RVJ7-F1
#
_cell.length_a   1.000
_cell.length_b   1.000
_cell.length_c   1.000
_cell.angle_alpha   90.00
_cell.angle_beta   90.00
_cell.angle_gamma   90.00
#
_symmetry.space_group_name_H-M   'P 1'
#
loop_
_entity.id
_entity.type
_entity.pdbx_description
1 polymer ?
#
loop_
_entity_poly.entity_id
_entity_poly.type
_entity_poly.pdbx_seq_one_letter_code
_entity_poly.pdbx_strand_id
1 'polypeptide(L)'
;MRTSMPVIPKVGDIAPLGAVGNEMIDHITFQSNLYAHRECNNRAFTVSPQEIRQFIGVILLSGYNCQPEAKHYWSTQPDMGAQGAISCMSHNRFMEIKNYRHLADNQKLVEGDKMSKVAPLYKLLNSSLVKHSMFHEKLSIDESIVLYFGRHAEKMFLKGKPVRFCYKVWMLCGNDGYPYHTIIYQGKEIHAPKVPLSTRVIRSMVDVIQETSNTTRHTLYFDNFFNSYDLLVMFSELKMRAVGTIRPYRSNGADAVMVPDKQLMKQKRRAFDFCSDGNIYIAKWHDNSIVRIASNFMTHSPLRKAQRRVKGQRIEVQMPNIVRSYNTGMGGVDLLDRLAAAYRPTIRSKKWYCCDSGCLADTLLRRRKTTQPPGVPSTSGPQLAAVRTNSNTKNTVLRTAPHAVTCTADDYILYKMEKKNTPKRRAGEETKPVPQIYNEECSNASTSLETAGQFPTFRSMKSSMYRSRAKRFPPLPATRQQLEIPAH
;
A
#
# COMPACT_ATOMS: atom_id res chain seq x y z
N MET A 1 -50.48 -17.90 6.40
CA MET A 1 -49.84 -17.10 5.32
C MET A 1 -48.34 -17.18 5.49
N ARG A 2 -47.62 -17.83 4.55
CA ARG A 2 -46.15 -17.89 4.56
C ARG A 2 -45.61 -16.54 4.12
N THR A 3 -44.97 -15.81 5.03
CA THR A 3 -44.17 -14.63 4.68
C THR A 3 -42.89 -15.10 3.99
N SER A 4 -42.75 -14.72 2.72
CA SER A 4 -41.58 -15.02 1.89
C SER A 4 -40.33 -14.38 2.50
N MET A 5 -39.28 -15.20 2.67
CA MET A 5 -37.96 -14.70 3.00
C MET A 5 -37.45 -13.76 1.90
N PRO A 6 -36.69 -12.70 2.25
CA PRO A 6 -36.08 -11.82 1.26
C PRO A 6 -35.11 -12.64 0.40
N VAL A 7 -35.34 -12.61 -0.91
CA VAL A 7 -34.49 -13.25 -1.92
C VAL A 7 -33.09 -12.63 -1.84
N ILE A 8 -32.12 -13.42 -1.35
CA ILE A 8 -30.70 -13.09 -1.43
C ILE A 8 -30.37 -12.90 -2.92
N PRO A 9 -29.74 -11.80 -3.35
CA PRO A 9 -29.38 -11.61 -4.74
C PRO A 9 -28.58 -12.83 -5.23
N LYS A 10 -29.00 -13.41 -6.35
CA LYS A 10 -28.22 -14.48 -6.99
C LYS A 10 -26.82 -13.92 -7.27
N VAL A 11 -25.79 -14.71 -6.93
CA VAL A 11 -24.35 -14.39 -7.09
C VAL A 11 -23.95 -14.11 -8.57
N GLY A 12 -24.90 -14.17 -9.51
CA GLY A 12 -24.73 -13.83 -10.93
C GLY A 12 -24.74 -12.34 -11.26
N ASP A 13 -25.32 -11.47 -10.42
CA ASP A 13 -25.44 -10.03 -10.72
C ASP A 13 -24.34 -9.19 -10.04
N ILE A 14 -23.11 -9.72 -10.06
CA ILE A 14 -21.93 -8.91 -9.71
C ILE A 14 -21.68 -7.99 -10.90
N ALA A 15 -22.11 -6.72 -10.80
CA ALA A 15 -21.74 -5.66 -11.72
C ALA A 15 -20.24 -5.77 -12.07
N PRO A 16 -19.83 -5.56 -13.33
CA PRO A 16 -18.49 -5.87 -13.79
C PRO A 16 -17.46 -5.25 -12.83
N LEU A 17 -16.63 -6.12 -12.25
CA LEU A 17 -15.48 -5.79 -11.41
C LEU A 17 -14.63 -4.77 -12.17
N GLY A 18 -14.90 -3.49 -11.98
CA GLY A 18 -14.64 -2.52 -13.05
C GLY A 18 -13.16 -2.17 -13.33
N ALA A 19 -12.21 -2.78 -12.63
CA ALA A 19 -10.78 -2.73 -12.97
C ALA A 19 -10.23 -4.11 -13.39
N VAL A 20 -10.97 -5.20 -13.17
CA VAL A 20 -10.71 -6.51 -13.77
C VAL A 20 -11.63 -6.59 -14.98
N GLY A 21 -11.13 -6.11 -16.11
CA GLY A 21 -11.83 -6.29 -17.39
C GLY A 21 -12.08 -7.78 -17.65
N ASN A 22 -13.10 -8.09 -18.45
CA ASN A 22 -13.33 -9.47 -18.90
C ASN A 22 -12.05 -10.08 -19.47
N GLU A 23 -11.25 -9.30 -20.19
CA GLU A 23 -9.92 -9.66 -20.70
C GLU A 23 -8.98 -10.25 -19.62
N MET A 24 -8.98 -9.70 -18.40
CA MET A 24 -8.13 -10.21 -17.32
C MET A 24 -8.66 -11.51 -16.75
N ILE A 25 -9.99 -11.64 -16.59
CA ILE A 25 -10.61 -12.90 -16.18
C ILE A 25 -10.34 -13.98 -17.23
N ASP A 26 -10.52 -13.65 -18.51
CA ASP A 26 -10.35 -14.57 -19.62
C ASP A 26 -8.89 -14.99 -19.74
N HIS A 27 -7.94 -14.06 -19.57
CA HIS A 27 -6.51 -14.37 -19.50
C HIS A 27 -6.18 -15.32 -18.35
N ILE A 28 -6.64 -15.03 -17.11
CA ILE A 28 -6.41 -15.93 -15.97
C ILE A 28 -7.00 -17.31 -16.22
N THR A 29 -8.22 -17.36 -16.79
CA THR A 29 -8.94 -18.60 -17.10
C THR A 29 -8.13 -19.44 -18.09
N PHE A 30 -7.74 -18.83 -19.21
CA PHE A 30 -6.97 -19.49 -20.26
C PHE A 30 -5.63 -20.02 -19.74
N GLN A 31 -4.85 -19.17 -19.05
CA GLN A 31 -3.54 -19.55 -18.54
C GLN A 31 -3.62 -20.64 -17.45
N SER A 32 -4.68 -20.64 -16.64
CA SER A 32 -4.89 -21.66 -15.61
C SER A 32 -5.24 -23.02 -16.21
N ASN A 33 -6.11 -23.05 -17.22
CA ASN A 33 -6.42 -24.28 -17.95
C ASN A 33 -5.19 -24.82 -18.69
N LEU A 34 -4.47 -23.95 -19.41
CA LEU A 34 -3.24 -24.31 -20.12
C LEU A 34 -2.20 -24.91 -19.17
N TYR A 35 -1.98 -24.29 -18.01
CA TYR A 35 -1.06 -24.79 -16.99
C TYR A 35 -1.48 -26.17 -16.46
N ALA A 36 -2.77 -26.35 -16.11
CA ALA A 36 -3.26 -27.62 -15.60
C ALA A 36 -3.13 -28.76 -16.62
N HIS A 37 -3.50 -28.51 -17.88
CA HIS A 37 -3.50 -29.51 -18.94
C HIS A 37 -2.08 -29.90 -19.35
N ARG A 38 -1.21 -28.90 -19.55
CA ARG A 38 0.10 -29.12 -20.17
C ARG A 38 1.19 -29.41 -19.13
N GLU A 39 1.21 -28.66 -18.03
CA GLU A 39 2.31 -28.71 -17.06
C GLU A 39 2.01 -29.65 -15.89
N CYS A 40 0.73 -29.85 -15.56
CA CYS A 40 0.32 -30.76 -14.48
C CYS A 40 -0.32 -32.06 -15.00
N ASN A 41 -0.44 -32.22 -16.32
CA ASN A 41 -1.07 -33.37 -16.98
C ASN A 41 -2.48 -33.71 -16.46
N ASN A 42 -3.20 -32.72 -15.93
CA ASN A 42 -4.55 -32.90 -15.43
C ASN A 42 -5.56 -32.36 -16.45
N ARG A 43 -5.92 -33.20 -17.42
CA ARG A 43 -6.90 -32.85 -18.47
C ARG A 43 -8.33 -32.76 -17.95
N ALA A 44 -8.62 -33.35 -16.79
CA ALA A 44 -9.94 -33.28 -16.16
C ALA A 44 -10.22 -31.91 -15.53
N PHE A 45 -9.16 -31.18 -15.13
CA PHE A 45 -9.32 -29.83 -14.63
C PHE A 45 -9.71 -28.89 -15.77
N THR A 46 -10.87 -28.26 -15.64
CA THR A 46 -11.23 -27.09 -16.43
C THR A 46 -11.77 -26.04 -15.48
N VAL A 47 -11.52 -24.77 -15.75
CA VAL A 47 -12.10 -23.64 -15.01
C VAL A 47 -12.73 -22.67 -15.97
N SER A 48 -13.91 -22.15 -15.63
CA SER A 48 -14.61 -21.14 -16.43
C SER A 48 -14.31 -19.72 -15.95
N PRO A 49 -14.54 -18.69 -16.79
CA PRO A 49 -14.46 -17.29 -16.37
C PRO A 49 -15.34 -16.98 -15.15
N GLN A 50 -16.51 -17.62 -15.06
CA GLN A 50 -17.43 -17.45 -13.94
C GLN A 50 -16.86 -17.98 -12.63
N GLU A 51 -16.24 -19.17 -12.66
CA GLU A 51 -15.57 -19.74 -11.48
C GLU A 51 -14.36 -18.91 -11.05
N ILE A 52 -13.62 -18.31 -11.98
CA ILE A 52 -12.54 -17.37 -11.64
C ILE A 52 -13.09 -16.11 -10.95
N ARG A 53 -14.23 -15.56 -11.40
CA ARG A 53 -14.90 -14.43 -10.72
C ARG A 53 -15.32 -14.82 -9.30
N GLN A 54 -15.95 -15.98 -9.14
CA GLN A 54 -16.35 -16.53 -7.84
C GLN A 54 -15.13 -16.71 -6.92
N PHE A 55 -14.07 -17.30 -7.42
CA PHE A 55 -12.80 -17.50 -6.70
C PHE A 55 -12.21 -16.17 -6.23
N ILE A 56 -12.15 -15.14 -7.10
CA ILE A 56 -11.71 -13.79 -6.73
C ILE A 56 -12.65 -13.18 -5.68
N GLY A 57 -13.97 -13.37 -5.82
CA GLY A 57 -14.97 -12.91 -4.86
C GLY A 57 -14.74 -13.47 -3.46
N VAL A 58 -14.41 -14.76 -3.34
CA VAL A 58 -14.06 -15.39 -2.05
C VAL A 58 -12.75 -14.82 -1.47
N ILE A 59 -11.76 -14.52 -2.31
CA ILE A 59 -10.54 -13.84 -1.85
C ILE A 59 -10.86 -12.45 -1.31
N LEU A 60 -11.70 -11.68 -2.00
CA LEU A 60 -12.13 -10.34 -1.55
C LEU A 60 -12.93 -10.40 -0.24
N LEU A 61 -13.83 -11.39 -0.12
CA LEU A 61 -14.58 -11.66 1.11
C LEU A 61 -13.65 -11.83 2.31
N SER A 62 -12.52 -12.53 2.11
CA SER A 62 -11.54 -12.76 3.18
C SER A 62 -10.88 -11.49 3.74
N GLY A 63 -11.01 -10.36 3.04
CA GLY A 63 -10.45 -9.08 3.45
C GLY A 63 -11.26 -8.33 4.50
N TYR A 64 -12.57 -8.55 4.57
CA TYR A 64 -13.44 -7.94 5.59
C TYR A 64 -14.05 -8.95 6.56
N ASN A 65 -14.19 -10.22 6.15
CA ASN A 65 -14.52 -11.33 7.03
C ASN A 65 -13.24 -12.12 7.29
N CYS A 66 -12.55 -11.83 8.39
CA CYS A 66 -11.25 -12.42 8.70
C CYS A 66 -11.42 -13.71 9.52
N GLN A 67 -11.17 -14.86 8.91
CA GLN A 67 -11.16 -16.14 9.61
C GLN A 67 -9.74 -16.56 10.02
N PRO A 68 -9.53 -17.35 11.09
CA PRO A 68 -8.20 -17.78 11.53
C PRO A 68 -7.42 -18.56 10.46
N GLU A 69 -8.12 -19.36 9.66
CA GLU A 69 -7.57 -20.16 8.57
C GLU A 69 -8.55 -20.20 7.39
N ALA A 70 -8.02 -20.43 6.18
CA ALA A 70 -8.82 -20.48 4.96
C ALA A 70 -9.92 -21.57 5.00
N LYS A 71 -9.70 -22.70 5.67
CA LYS A 71 -10.70 -23.78 5.77
C LYS A 71 -11.97 -23.35 6.52
N HIS A 72 -11.86 -22.39 7.45
CA HIS A 72 -12.97 -21.98 8.30
C HIS A 72 -14.05 -21.18 7.56
N TYR A 73 -13.73 -20.57 6.42
CA TYR A 73 -14.75 -19.96 5.55
C TYR A 73 -15.84 -20.94 5.12
N TRP A 74 -15.53 -22.24 5.07
CA TRP A 74 -16.47 -23.31 4.73
C TRP A 74 -16.84 -24.18 5.94
N SER A 75 -16.63 -23.69 7.16
CA SER A 75 -17.06 -24.41 8.36
C SER A 75 -18.58 -24.51 8.42
N THR A 76 -19.09 -25.63 8.92
CA THR A 76 -20.51 -25.81 9.25
C THR A 76 -20.87 -25.28 10.64
N GLN A 77 -19.88 -24.80 11.41
CA GLN A 77 -20.10 -24.24 12.73
C GLN A 77 -20.82 -22.87 12.62
N PRO A 78 -21.84 -22.60 13.46
CA PRO A 78 -22.67 -21.39 13.35
C PRO A 78 -21.92 -20.06 13.44
N ASP A 79 -20.77 -20.04 14.13
CA ASP A 79 -19.96 -18.87 14.43
C ASP A 79 -18.78 -18.66 13.47
N MET A 80 -18.44 -19.67 12.66
CA MET A 80 -17.23 -19.69 11.82
C MET A 80 -17.52 -19.67 10.32
N GLY A 81 -18.59 -20.33 9.88
CA GLY A 81 -18.94 -20.45 8.46
C GLY A 81 -19.21 -19.09 7.80
N ALA A 82 -18.60 -18.84 6.65
CA ALA A 82 -18.90 -17.65 5.85
C ALA A 82 -19.92 -18.04 4.78
N GLN A 83 -21.21 -17.73 5.02
CA GLN A 83 -22.29 -18.14 4.11
C GLN A 83 -22.05 -17.71 2.65
N GLY A 84 -21.47 -16.52 2.45
CA GLY A 84 -21.11 -16.03 1.11
C GLY A 84 -20.02 -16.85 0.41
N ALA A 85 -19.10 -17.48 1.14
CA ALA A 85 -18.12 -18.42 0.55
C ALA A 85 -18.78 -19.77 0.26
N ILE A 86 -19.55 -20.29 1.21
CA ILE A 86 -20.24 -21.59 1.15
C ILE A 86 -21.20 -21.64 -0.04
N SER A 87 -22.02 -20.60 -0.22
CA SER A 87 -22.97 -20.52 -1.31
C SER A 87 -22.33 -20.25 -2.67
N CYS A 88 -21.06 -19.80 -2.69
CA CYS A 88 -20.37 -19.39 -3.91
C CYS A 88 -19.65 -20.56 -4.58
N MET A 89 -18.88 -21.34 -3.81
CA MET A 89 -18.19 -22.53 -4.32
C MET A 89 -17.77 -23.46 -3.18
N SER A 90 -17.53 -24.74 -3.46
CA SER A 90 -17.05 -25.68 -2.44
C SER A 90 -15.59 -25.42 -2.04
N HIS A 91 -15.23 -25.77 -0.80
CA HIS A 91 -13.85 -25.68 -0.31
C HIS A 91 -12.85 -26.42 -1.22
N ASN A 92 -13.20 -27.65 -1.63
CA ASN A 92 -12.33 -28.48 -2.46
C ASN A 92 -12.11 -27.84 -3.84
N ARG A 93 -13.18 -27.30 -4.44
CA ARG A 93 -13.08 -26.59 -5.71
C ARG A 93 -12.26 -25.31 -5.60
N PHE A 94 -12.44 -24.53 -4.53
CA PHE A 94 -11.60 -23.36 -4.26
C PHE A 94 -10.12 -23.73 -4.15
N MET A 95 -9.80 -24.79 -3.43
CA MET A 95 -8.43 -25.27 -3.27
C MET A 95 -7.84 -25.80 -4.58
N GLU A 96 -8.64 -26.48 -5.39
CA GLU A 96 -8.24 -26.95 -6.72
C GLU A 96 -7.90 -25.77 -7.65
N ILE A 97 -8.80 -24.79 -7.77
CA ILE A 97 -8.54 -23.56 -8.55
C ILE A 97 -7.32 -22.83 -8.02
N LYS A 98 -7.18 -22.69 -6.70
CA LYS A 98 -6.00 -22.06 -6.06
C LYS A 98 -4.69 -22.76 -6.44
N ASN A 99 -4.71 -24.08 -6.58
CA ASN A 99 -3.55 -24.87 -6.95
C ASN A 99 -3.19 -24.71 -8.42
N TYR A 100 -4.15 -24.70 -9.34
CA TYR A 100 -3.89 -24.60 -10.77
C TYR A 100 -3.86 -23.18 -11.32
N ARG A 101 -4.29 -22.17 -10.54
CA ARG A 101 -4.28 -20.77 -10.97
C ARG A 101 -2.89 -20.36 -11.47
N HIS A 102 -2.87 -19.83 -12.68
CA HIS A 102 -1.65 -19.41 -13.36
C HIS A 102 -1.90 -18.15 -14.21
N LEU A 103 -0.83 -17.40 -14.49
CA LEU A 103 -0.93 -16.02 -15.02
C LEU A 103 -0.17 -15.79 -16.33
N ALA A 104 0.64 -16.75 -16.77
CA ALA A 104 1.43 -16.63 -18.00
C ALA A 104 1.81 -18.02 -18.54
N ASP A 105 2.06 -18.12 -19.84
CA ASP A 105 2.54 -19.35 -20.44
C ASP A 105 4.01 -19.59 -20.05
N ASN A 106 4.30 -20.71 -19.37
CA ASN A 106 5.67 -21.04 -18.93
C ASN A 106 6.67 -21.19 -20.08
N GLN A 107 6.21 -21.52 -21.30
CA GLN A 107 7.06 -21.66 -22.48
C GLN A 107 7.37 -20.32 -23.16
N LYS A 108 6.64 -19.27 -22.82
CA LYS A 108 6.78 -17.92 -23.42
C LYS A 108 7.29 -16.90 -22.40
N LEU A 109 7.94 -17.36 -21.33
CA LEU A 109 8.52 -16.46 -20.34
C LEU A 109 9.74 -15.76 -20.95
N VAL A 110 9.79 -14.44 -20.79
CA VAL A 110 10.88 -13.62 -21.30
C VAL A 110 12.11 -13.84 -20.41
N GLU A 111 13.22 -14.26 -21.02
CA GLU A 111 14.48 -14.42 -20.32
C GLU A 111 14.98 -13.06 -19.79
N GLY A 112 15.48 -13.05 -18.56
CA GLY A 112 15.89 -11.82 -17.87
C GLY A 112 14.76 -11.03 -17.19
N ASP A 113 13.49 -11.23 -17.57
CA ASP A 113 12.33 -10.68 -16.84
C ASP A 113 11.94 -11.58 -15.66
N LYS A 114 12.33 -11.13 -14.47
CA LYS A 114 12.12 -11.85 -13.22
C LYS A 114 10.66 -11.83 -12.77
N MET A 115 9.85 -10.93 -13.33
CA MET A 115 8.41 -10.81 -13.10
C MET A 115 7.58 -11.32 -14.29
N SER A 116 8.18 -12.04 -15.24
CA SER A 116 7.53 -12.55 -16.46
C SER A 116 6.25 -13.34 -16.22
N LYS A 117 6.11 -14.01 -15.07
CA LYS A 117 4.87 -14.74 -14.72
C LYS A 117 3.67 -13.83 -14.42
N VAL A 118 3.90 -12.59 -14.01
CA VAL A 118 2.84 -11.63 -13.64
C VAL A 118 2.75 -10.48 -14.63
N ALA A 119 3.81 -10.23 -15.41
CA ALA A 119 3.88 -9.16 -16.39
C ALA A 119 2.67 -9.07 -17.33
N PRO A 120 2.13 -10.18 -17.90
CA PRO A 120 0.95 -10.12 -18.77
C PRO A 120 -0.28 -9.56 -18.06
N LEU A 121 -0.50 -9.98 -16.81
CA LEU A 121 -1.64 -9.52 -16.02
C LEU A 121 -1.49 -8.04 -15.62
N TYR A 122 -0.28 -7.61 -15.26
CA TYR A 122 -0.01 -6.20 -14.94
C TYR A 122 -0.11 -5.29 -16.18
N LYS A 123 0.24 -5.80 -17.37
CA LYS A 123 0.01 -5.09 -18.62
C LYS A 123 -1.49 -4.83 -18.84
N LEU A 124 -2.32 -5.87 -18.71
CA LEU A 124 -3.78 -5.74 -18.80
C LEU A 124 -4.34 -4.81 -17.72
N LEU A 125 -3.82 -4.91 -16.48
CA LEU A 125 -4.21 -4.02 -15.38
C LEU A 125 -3.92 -2.56 -15.73
N ASN A 126 -2.68 -2.24 -16.12
CA ASN A 126 -2.28 -0.87 -16.46
C ASN A 126 -3.11 -0.31 -17.62
N SER A 127 -3.38 -1.11 -18.67
CA SER A 127 -4.28 -0.70 -19.76
C SER A 127 -5.69 -0.40 -19.25
N SER A 128 -6.22 -1.21 -18.33
CA SER A 128 -7.55 -1.02 -17.75
C SER A 128 -7.61 0.23 -16.86
N LEU A 129 -6.58 0.46 -16.04
CA LEU A 129 -6.50 1.59 -15.12
C LEU A 129 -6.59 2.93 -15.85
N VAL A 130 -5.86 3.05 -16.96
CA VAL A 130 -5.83 4.24 -17.80
C VAL A 130 -7.13 4.40 -18.58
N LYS A 131 -7.69 3.32 -19.13
CA LYS A 131 -8.94 3.36 -19.92
C LYS A 131 -10.15 3.83 -19.12
N HIS A 132 -10.21 3.52 -17.83
CA HIS A 132 -11.40 3.74 -17.01
C HIS A 132 -11.34 4.98 -16.10
N SER A 133 -10.33 5.82 -16.25
CA SER A 133 -10.19 7.03 -15.43
C SER A 133 -9.54 8.16 -16.22
N MET A 134 -9.85 9.39 -15.82
CA MET A 134 -9.15 10.57 -16.32
C MET A 134 -8.08 10.98 -15.31
N PHE A 135 -6.93 11.45 -15.80
CA PHE A 135 -5.87 11.94 -14.92
C PHE A 135 -6.32 13.16 -14.13
N HIS A 136 -6.12 13.11 -12.81
CA HIS A 136 -6.31 14.27 -11.94
C HIS A 136 -5.24 15.35 -12.20
N GLU A 137 -5.54 16.59 -11.83
CA GLU A 137 -4.55 17.68 -11.87
C GLU A 137 -3.35 17.38 -10.97
N LYS A 138 -3.55 16.77 -9.79
CA LYS A 138 -2.49 16.42 -8.85
C LYS A 138 -2.19 14.93 -8.91
N LEU A 139 -0.95 14.60 -9.28
CA LEU A 139 -0.46 13.22 -9.43
C LEU A 139 0.75 12.99 -8.53
N SER A 140 0.72 11.95 -7.72
CA SER A 140 1.84 11.54 -6.88
C SER A 140 2.50 10.29 -7.44
N ILE A 141 3.82 10.26 -7.46
CA ILE A 141 4.60 9.06 -7.74
C ILE A 141 5.36 8.67 -6.48
N ASP A 142 5.10 7.45 -6.03
CA ASP A 142 5.74 6.90 -4.85
C ASP A 142 5.84 5.38 -4.91
N GLU A 143 6.41 4.81 -3.88
CA GLU A 143 6.49 3.39 -3.64
C GLU A 143 5.29 2.85 -2.84
N SER A 144 4.81 1.69 -3.25
CA SER A 144 3.93 0.83 -2.45
C SER A 144 4.60 -0.50 -2.17
N ILE A 145 4.18 -1.13 -1.06
CA ILE A 145 4.78 -2.34 -0.51
C ILE A 145 3.77 -3.48 -0.51
N VAL A 146 4.07 -4.53 -1.28
CA VAL A 146 3.25 -5.76 -1.33
C VAL A 146 3.87 -6.82 -0.42
N LEU A 147 3.10 -7.28 0.57
CA LEU A 147 3.59 -8.25 1.55
C LEU A 147 3.83 -9.63 0.90
N TYR A 148 5.05 -10.13 1.02
CA TYR A 148 5.36 -11.50 0.66
C TYR A 148 6.38 -12.13 1.60
N PHE A 149 6.03 -13.30 2.15
CA PHE A 149 6.85 -14.03 3.12
C PHE A 149 7.48 -15.29 2.54
N GLY A 150 7.12 -15.70 1.31
CA GLY A 150 7.66 -16.89 0.68
C GLY A 150 9.06 -16.68 0.10
N ARG A 151 9.52 -17.65 -0.70
CA ARG A 151 10.85 -17.62 -1.33
C ARG A 151 10.73 -17.07 -2.74
N HIS A 152 11.38 -15.93 -2.99
CA HIS A 152 11.52 -15.35 -4.32
C HIS A 152 12.78 -14.47 -4.34
N ALA A 153 13.51 -14.46 -5.46
CA ALA A 153 14.77 -13.72 -5.59
C ALA A 153 14.55 -12.20 -5.41
N GLU A 154 13.47 -11.66 -5.96
CA GLU A 154 13.15 -10.22 -5.93
C GLU A 154 12.43 -9.75 -4.67
N LYS A 155 12.35 -10.61 -3.65
CA LYS A 155 11.80 -10.22 -2.36
C LYS A 155 12.80 -9.29 -1.66
N MET A 156 12.42 -8.05 -1.45
CA MET A 156 13.25 -7.07 -0.78
C MET A 156 13.20 -7.22 0.74
N PHE A 157 14.34 -6.94 1.38
CA PHE A 157 14.43 -6.76 2.82
C PHE A 157 14.44 -5.28 3.19
N LEU A 158 13.39 -4.81 3.88
CA LEU A 158 13.28 -3.43 4.36
C LEU A 158 13.75 -3.34 5.81
N LYS A 159 15.01 -2.91 6.02
CA LYS A 159 15.58 -2.67 7.36
C LYS A 159 14.81 -1.55 8.06
N GLY A 160 14.42 -1.78 9.31
CA GLY A 160 13.75 -0.77 10.15
C GLY A 160 12.26 -0.58 9.92
N LYS A 161 11.65 -1.18 8.88
CA LYS A 161 10.19 -1.17 8.70
C LYS A 161 9.52 -2.33 9.45
N PRO A 162 8.28 -2.16 10.00
CA PRO A 162 7.54 -3.24 10.68
C PRO A 162 7.35 -4.47 9.79
N VAL A 163 7.18 -4.21 8.49
CA VAL A 163 7.20 -5.20 7.42
C VAL A 163 8.60 -5.26 6.86
N ARG A 164 9.25 -6.42 6.99
CA ARG A 164 10.64 -6.60 6.58
C ARG A 164 10.81 -7.29 5.24
N PHE A 165 9.80 -7.98 4.72
CA PHE A 165 9.87 -8.75 3.49
C PHE A 165 8.70 -8.42 2.56
N CYS A 166 9.01 -8.02 1.34
CA CYS A 166 7.99 -7.52 0.41
C CYS A 166 8.47 -7.46 -1.05
N TYR A 167 7.53 -7.23 -1.95
CA TYR A 167 7.80 -6.60 -3.25
C TYR A 167 7.64 -5.09 -3.15
N LYS A 168 8.47 -4.37 -3.91
CA LYS A 168 8.35 -2.93 -4.07
C LYS A 168 7.70 -2.65 -5.41
N VAL A 169 6.66 -1.81 -5.41
CA VAL A 169 5.94 -1.40 -6.61
C VAL A 169 5.99 0.12 -6.68
N TRP A 170 6.40 0.67 -7.82
CA TRP A 170 6.30 2.09 -8.10
C TRP A 170 4.91 2.38 -8.65
N MET A 171 4.22 3.37 -8.09
CA MET A 171 2.84 3.70 -8.49
C MET A 171 2.67 5.16 -8.81
N LEU A 172 1.98 5.43 -9.92
CA LEU A 172 1.42 6.72 -10.26
C LEU A 172 -0.01 6.78 -9.75
N CYS A 173 -0.29 7.66 -8.80
CA CYS A 173 -1.61 7.79 -8.19
C CYS A 173 -2.14 9.22 -8.25
N GLY A 174 -3.46 9.37 -8.44
CA GLY A 174 -4.16 10.62 -8.19
C GLY A 174 -4.16 10.98 -6.70
N ASN A 175 -4.45 12.24 -6.39
CA ASN A 175 -4.62 12.67 -4.99
C ASN A 175 -5.83 12.01 -4.31
N ASP A 176 -6.81 11.55 -5.10
CA ASP A 176 -7.90 10.70 -4.63
C ASP A 176 -7.46 9.26 -4.34
N GLY A 177 -6.18 8.93 -4.57
CA GLY A 177 -5.50 7.64 -4.43
C GLY A 177 -5.86 6.59 -5.49
N TYR A 178 -6.47 6.99 -6.61
CA TYR A 178 -6.66 6.08 -7.74
C TYR A 178 -5.31 5.77 -8.41
N PRO A 179 -4.93 4.50 -8.61
CA PRO A 179 -3.71 4.15 -9.33
C PRO A 179 -3.94 4.23 -10.85
N TYR A 180 -3.06 4.94 -11.57
CA TYR A 180 -3.09 5.03 -13.03
C TYR A 180 -2.09 4.08 -13.69
N HIS A 181 -0.94 3.88 -13.06
CA HIS A 181 0.11 3.04 -13.60
C HIS A 181 0.96 2.43 -12.50
N THR A 182 1.39 1.19 -12.71
CA THR A 182 2.19 0.43 -11.73
C THR A 182 3.36 -0.26 -12.40
N ILE A 183 4.53 -0.19 -11.76
CA ILE A 183 5.77 -0.82 -12.22
C ILE A 183 6.38 -1.62 -11.06
N ILE A 184 6.54 -2.92 -11.23
CA ILE A 184 7.16 -3.78 -10.21
C ILE A 184 8.67 -3.61 -10.26
N TYR A 185 9.29 -3.36 -9.11
CA TYR A 185 10.74 -3.32 -9.01
C TYR A 185 11.34 -4.73 -9.07
N GLN A 186 12.28 -4.94 -10.00
CA GLN A 186 12.92 -6.24 -10.28
C GLN A 186 14.38 -6.34 -9.82
N GLY A 187 14.74 -5.54 -8.81
CA GLY A 187 16.10 -5.55 -8.27
C GLY A 187 17.10 -4.81 -9.15
N LYS A 188 18.38 -5.20 -9.04
CA LYS A 188 19.46 -4.63 -9.84
C LYS A 188 19.45 -5.25 -11.24
N GLU A 189 19.42 -4.39 -12.26
CA GLU A 189 19.58 -4.77 -13.67
C GLU A 189 21.05 -5.11 -13.97
N ILE A 190 21.28 -6.12 -14.81
CA ILE A 190 22.62 -6.56 -15.22
C ILE A 190 23.27 -5.52 -16.15
N HIS A 191 22.49 -5.00 -17.10
CA HIS A 191 22.91 -3.97 -18.07
C HIS A 191 22.15 -2.67 -17.85
N ALA A 192 22.36 -2.03 -16.70
CA ALA A 192 21.67 -0.79 -16.37
C ALA A 192 22.15 0.37 -17.28
N PRO A 193 21.24 1.13 -17.90
CA PRO A 193 21.58 2.37 -18.59
C PRO A 193 22.29 3.36 -17.65
N LYS A 194 23.12 4.26 -18.21
CA LYS A 194 23.79 5.33 -17.45
C LYS A 194 22.80 6.28 -16.76
N VAL A 195 21.56 6.37 -17.24
CA VAL A 195 20.49 7.18 -16.65
C VAL A 195 20.05 6.60 -15.30
N PRO A 196 19.93 7.41 -14.23
CA PRO A 196 19.48 6.92 -12.93
C PRO A 196 18.13 6.20 -12.96
N LEU A 197 17.99 5.14 -12.15
CA LEU A 197 16.74 4.36 -12.05
C LEU A 197 15.52 5.24 -11.76
N SER A 198 15.65 6.22 -10.86
CA SER A 198 14.58 7.17 -10.54
C SER A 198 14.07 7.89 -11.78
N THR A 199 14.97 8.38 -12.62
CA THR A 199 14.62 9.11 -13.85
C THR A 199 13.95 8.20 -14.87
N ARG A 200 14.39 6.95 -15.00
CA ARG A 200 13.76 5.98 -15.90
C ARG A 200 12.32 5.65 -15.50
N VAL A 201 12.08 5.43 -14.21
CA VAL A 201 10.73 5.17 -13.68
C VAL A 201 9.81 6.36 -13.94
N ILE A 202 10.29 7.57 -13.66
CA ILE A 202 9.50 8.80 -13.89
C ILE A 202 9.19 8.98 -15.37
N ARG A 203 10.17 8.82 -16.27
CA ARG A 203 9.95 8.92 -17.73
C ARG A 203 8.85 7.96 -18.18
N SER A 204 8.95 6.69 -17.83
CA SER A 204 7.92 5.70 -18.18
C SER A 204 6.51 6.06 -17.68
N MET A 205 6.39 6.66 -16.49
CA MET A 205 5.09 7.12 -15.97
C MET A 205 4.59 8.39 -16.65
N VAL A 206 5.49 9.26 -17.09
CA VAL A 206 5.17 10.49 -17.82
C VAL A 206 4.73 10.18 -19.25
N ASP A 207 5.39 9.24 -19.92
CA ASP A 207 5.01 8.77 -21.26
C ASP A 207 3.55 8.31 -21.27
N VAL A 208 3.12 7.54 -20.25
CA VAL A 208 1.72 7.10 -20.09
C VAL A 208 0.76 8.29 -19.94
N ILE A 209 1.16 9.35 -19.23
CA ILE A 209 0.35 10.56 -19.10
C ILE A 209 0.24 11.27 -20.45
N GLN A 210 1.35 11.42 -21.18
CA GLN A 210 1.38 12.13 -22.45
C GLN A 210 0.64 11.40 -23.57
N GLU A 211 0.72 10.06 -23.59
CA GLU A 211 0.01 9.23 -24.57
C GLU A 211 -1.51 9.24 -24.37
N THR A 212 -1.96 9.46 -23.13
CA THR A 212 -3.39 9.36 -22.79
C THR A 212 -4.06 10.72 -22.59
N SER A 213 -3.32 11.71 -22.08
CA SER A 213 -3.86 13.00 -21.67
C SER A 213 -3.53 14.08 -22.69
N ASN A 214 -4.56 14.78 -23.15
CA ASN A 214 -4.42 15.93 -24.03
C ASN A 214 -4.04 17.23 -23.28
N THR A 215 -3.77 17.17 -21.96
CA THR A 215 -3.45 18.35 -21.16
C THR A 215 -2.11 18.24 -20.44
N THR A 216 -1.41 19.37 -20.37
CA THR A 216 -0.17 19.53 -19.60
C THR A 216 -0.41 20.14 -18.22
N ARG A 217 -1.68 20.34 -17.82
CA ARG A 217 -2.04 20.96 -16.54
C ARG A 217 -1.79 20.08 -15.32
N HIS A 218 -1.23 18.89 -15.52
CA HIS A 218 -0.86 17.99 -14.43
C HIS A 218 0.33 18.55 -13.65
N THR A 219 0.23 18.46 -12.33
CA THR A 219 1.29 18.70 -11.37
C THR A 219 1.70 17.38 -10.75
N LEU A 220 2.95 17.01 -10.95
CA LEU A 220 3.53 15.81 -10.36
C LEU A 220 4.24 16.11 -9.04
N TYR A 221 4.06 15.18 -8.11
CA TYR A 221 4.61 15.21 -6.77
C TYR A 221 5.45 13.95 -6.53
N PHE A 222 6.67 14.09 -6.03
CA PHE A 222 7.56 12.94 -5.77
C PHE A 222 8.37 13.09 -4.48
N ASP A 223 8.75 11.96 -3.87
CA ASP A 223 9.71 11.94 -2.77
C ASP A 223 11.18 12.11 -3.27
N ASN A 224 12.08 12.33 -2.31
CA ASN A 224 13.50 12.58 -2.45
C ASN A 224 14.27 11.49 -3.21
N PHE A 225 13.73 10.27 -3.30
CA PHE A 225 14.32 9.21 -4.11
C PHE A 225 14.21 9.51 -5.60
N PHE A 226 13.11 10.15 -6.03
CA PHE A 226 12.85 10.41 -7.43
C PHE A 226 13.44 11.74 -7.89
N ASN A 227 13.26 12.77 -7.08
CA ASN A 227 13.53 14.13 -7.50
C ASN A 227 15.03 14.40 -7.74
N SER A 228 15.32 15.18 -8.77
CA SER A 228 16.65 15.73 -9.07
C SER A 228 16.50 17.02 -9.88
N TYR A 229 17.55 17.84 -9.89
CA TYR A 229 17.60 19.04 -10.71
C TYR A 229 17.32 18.76 -12.20
N ASP A 230 18.07 17.82 -12.79
CA ASP A 230 17.92 17.45 -14.22
C ASP A 230 16.51 16.95 -14.56
N LEU A 231 15.85 16.28 -13.60
CA LEU A 231 14.47 15.81 -13.78
C LEU A 231 13.51 17.00 -13.88
N LEU A 232 13.69 18.02 -13.05
CA LEU A 232 12.86 19.21 -13.06
C LEU A 232 13.07 20.04 -14.34
N VAL A 233 14.30 20.11 -14.85
CA VAL A 233 14.60 20.75 -16.14
C VAL A 233 13.86 20.04 -17.28
N MET A 234 13.93 18.71 -17.33
CA MET A 234 13.18 17.92 -18.30
C MET A 234 11.66 18.15 -18.19
N PHE A 235 11.11 18.27 -16.99
CA PHE A 235 9.69 18.61 -16.83
C PHE A 235 9.34 20.01 -17.35
N SER A 236 10.26 20.98 -17.25
CA SER A 236 10.07 22.31 -17.85
C SER A 236 10.02 22.25 -19.37
N GLU A 237 10.90 21.45 -20.00
CA GLU A 237 10.91 21.22 -21.45
C GLU A 237 9.60 20.57 -21.92
N LEU A 238 9.07 19.62 -21.13
CA LEU A 238 7.78 18.98 -21.38
C LEU A 238 6.56 19.86 -21.01
N LYS A 239 6.77 21.10 -20.54
CA LYS A 239 5.74 22.03 -20.08
C LYS A 239 4.83 21.44 -18.99
N MET A 240 5.37 20.54 -18.18
CA MET A 240 4.68 19.89 -17.06
C MET A 240 5.16 20.47 -15.73
N ARG A 241 4.28 20.45 -14.74
CA ARG A 241 4.56 21.01 -13.42
C ARG A 241 5.06 19.91 -12.49
N ALA A 242 6.14 20.16 -11.77
CA ALA A 242 6.75 19.19 -10.89
C ALA A 242 7.20 19.83 -9.57
N VAL A 243 6.98 19.13 -8.46
CA VAL A 243 7.47 19.53 -7.13
C VAL A 243 7.83 18.30 -6.30
N GLY A 244 8.92 18.37 -5.56
CA GLY A 244 9.32 17.25 -4.71
C GLY A 244 10.36 17.62 -3.68
N THR A 245 10.49 16.79 -2.65
CA THR A 245 11.63 16.87 -1.75
C THR A 245 12.90 16.53 -2.51
N ILE A 246 14.03 17.18 -2.21
CA ILE A 246 15.29 16.97 -2.95
C ILE A 246 16.45 16.71 -2.00
N ARG A 247 17.35 15.81 -2.38
CA ARG A 247 18.58 15.56 -1.62
C ARG A 247 19.66 16.57 -2.01
N PRO A 248 20.54 17.00 -1.09
CA PRO A 248 21.58 18.02 -1.37
C PRO A 248 22.44 17.69 -2.60
N TYR A 249 22.92 16.45 -2.71
CA TYR A 249 23.76 16.03 -3.84
C TYR A 249 23.02 15.93 -5.19
N ARG A 250 21.70 16.11 -5.21
CA ARG A 250 20.87 16.10 -6.42
C ARG A 250 20.39 17.49 -6.84
N SER A 251 20.78 18.53 -6.10
CA SER A 251 20.34 19.90 -6.33
C SER A 251 21.29 20.72 -7.21
N ASN A 252 22.19 20.08 -7.96
CA ASN A 252 23.14 20.74 -8.87
C ASN A 252 23.93 21.91 -8.21
N GLY A 253 24.52 21.67 -7.04
CA GLY A 253 25.34 22.68 -6.35
C GLY A 253 24.56 23.77 -5.60
N ALA A 254 23.23 23.85 -5.76
CA ALA A 254 22.38 24.82 -5.06
C ALA A 254 22.57 24.84 -3.53
N ASP A 255 22.84 23.67 -2.93
CA ASP A 255 23.02 23.55 -1.48
C ASP A 255 24.25 24.32 -0.95
N ALA A 256 25.26 24.51 -1.80
CA ALA A 256 26.49 25.23 -1.45
C ALA A 256 26.34 26.75 -1.52
N VAL A 257 25.39 27.24 -2.33
CA VAL A 257 25.07 28.67 -2.47
C VAL A 257 24.16 29.12 -1.32
N MET A 258 23.23 28.26 -0.90
CA MET A 258 22.31 28.53 0.20
C MET A 258 23.01 28.47 1.56
N VAL A 259 22.39 29.10 2.56
CA VAL A 259 22.83 29.12 3.96
C VAL A 259 23.10 27.68 4.45
N PRO A 260 24.25 27.43 5.11
CA PRO A 260 24.57 26.14 5.69
C PRO A 260 23.54 25.69 6.72
N ASP A 261 23.26 24.39 6.76
CA ASP A 261 22.23 23.80 7.62
C ASP A 261 22.37 24.18 9.10
N LYS A 262 23.61 24.19 9.60
CA LYS A 262 23.91 24.58 10.99
C LYS A 262 23.52 26.02 11.29
N GLN A 263 23.69 26.94 10.33
CA GLN A 263 23.34 28.34 10.51
C GLN A 263 21.83 28.53 10.43
N LEU A 264 21.16 27.88 9.48
CA LEU A 264 19.71 27.95 9.35
C LEU A 264 18.98 27.32 10.56
N MET A 265 19.54 26.26 11.16
CA MET A 265 19.01 25.66 12.40
C MET A 265 19.18 26.56 13.63
N LYS A 266 20.20 27.43 13.66
CA LYS A 266 20.38 28.43 14.73
C LYS A 266 19.35 29.55 14.65
N GLN A 267 18.81 29.82 13.46
CA GLN A 267 17.75 30.81 13.29
C GLN A 267 16.43 30.31 13.91
N LYS A 268 15.49 31.24 14.13
CA LYS A 268 14.16 30.90 14.64
C LYS A 268 13.51 29.85 13.75
N ARG A 269 12.85 28.88 14.38
CA ARG A 269 12.05 27.86 13.68
C ARG A 269 11.12 28.53 12.67
N ARG A 270 11.03 27.98 11.46
CA ARG A 270 10.34 28.49 10.25
C ARG A 270 11.14 29.46 9.39
N ALA A 271 12.39 29.74 9.74
CA ALA A 271 13.34 30.32 8.80
C ALA A 271 13.38 29.49 7.51
N PHE A 272 13.50 30.17 6.38
CA PHE A 272 13.70 29.54 5.10
C PHE A 272 14.75 30.32 4.32
N ASP A 273 15.42 29.60 3.44
CA ASP A 273 16.36 30.15 2.48
C ASP A 273 16.07 29.52 1.12
N PHE A 274 16.46 30.19 0.04
CA PHE A 274 16.16 29.70 -1.30
C PHE A 274 17.21 30.15 -2.32
N CYS A 275 17.30 29.36 -3.39
CA CYS A 275 17.99 29.77 -4.60
C CYS A 275 17.10 29.48 -5.81
N SER A 276 17.30 30.24 -6.88
CA SER A 276 16.60 30.07 -8.14
C SER A 276 17.54 30.48 -9.26
N ASP A 277 17.63 29.65 -10.31
CA ASP A 277 18.35 29.98 -11.55
C ASP A 277 17.42 30.59 -12.63
N GLY A 278 16.14 30.77 -12.29
CA GLY A 278 15.09 31.27 -13.18
C GLY A 278 14.24 30.17 -13.78
N ASN A 279 14.79 28.96 -13.94
CA ASN A 279 14.06 27.78 -14.41
C ASN A 279 13.58 26.92 -13.24
N ILE A 280 14.46 26.63 -12.29
CA ILE A 280 14.22 25.77 -11.15
C ILE A 280 14.37 26.59 -9.86
N TYR A 281 13.41 26.38 -8.97
CA TYR A 281 13.36 27.00 -7.66
C TYR A 281 13.60 25.96 -6.57
N ILE A 282 14.55 26.20 -5.67
CA ILE A 282 14.89 25.30 -4.56
C ILE A 282 14.82 26.08 -3.25
N ALA A 283 14.13 25.54 -2.26
CA ALA A 283 14.02 26.12 -0.92
C ALA A 283 14.44 25.14 0.18
N LYS A 284 15.14 25.68 1.17
CA LYS A 284 15.35 25.09 2.50
C LYS A 284 14.35 25.69 3.47
N TRP A 285 13.64 24.85 4.21
CA TRP A 285 12.72 25.28 5.26
C TRP A 285 13.06 24.60 6.58
N HIS A 286 13.30 25.39 7.62
CA HIS A 286 13.60 24.90 8.95
C HIS A 286 12.31 24.64 9.73
N ASP A 287 11.98 23.36 9.92
CA ASP A 287 10.85 22.96 10.74
C ASP A 287 11.26 22.21 12.02
N ASN A 288 11.04 20.89 12.13
CA ASN A 288 11.71 20.06 13.14
C ASN A 288 13.14 19.72 12.70
N SER A 289 13.32 19.62 11.39
CA SER A 289 14.57 19.44 10.67
C SER A 289 14.52 20.32 9.42
N ILE A 290 15.65 20.44 8.72
CA ILE A 290 15.67 21.14 7.45
C ILE A 290 15.02 20.27 6.39
N VAL A 291 13.99 20.81 5.74
CA VAL A 291 13.33 20.21 4.59
C VAL A 291 13.80 20.95 3.34
N ARG A 292 14.21 20.20 2.33
CA ARG A 292 14.61 20.74 1.02
C ARG A 292 13.54 20.37 0.00
N ILE A 293 13.01 21.36 -0.69
CA ILE A 293 11.97 21.16 -1.72
C ILE A 293 12.38 21.93 -2.97
N ALA A 294 12.23 21.28 -4.11
CA ALA A 294 12.51 21.87 -5.42
C ALA A 294 11.27 21.80 -6.31
N SER A 295 11.11 22.77 -7.19
CA SER A 295 10.00 22.90 -8.12
C SER A 295 10.42 23.67 -9.36
N ASN A 296 9.77 23.40 -10.49
CA ASN A 296 9.98 24.13 -11.75
C ASN A 296 8.93 25.21 -12.05
N PHE A 297 7.93 25.42 -11.19
CA PHE A 297 6.81 26.32 -11.50
C PHE A 297 6.27 27.13 -10.32
N MET A 298 6.56 26.70 -9.10
CA MET A 298 6.14 27.38 -7.87
C MET A 298 7.34 27.78 -7.01
N THR A 299 7.15 28.84 -6.22
CA THR A 299 8.12 29.38 -5.28
C THR A 299 7.60 29.34 -3.84
N HIS A 300 8.34 29.93 -2.90
CA HIS A 300 7.93 30.03 -1.49
C HIS A 300 6.69 30.92 -1.28
N SER A 301 6.44 31.88 -2.18
CA SER A 301 5.40 32.91 -2.04
C SER A 301 4.06 32.51 -2.69
N PRO A 302 2.91 32.96 -2.15
CA PRO A 302 2.75 33.69 -0.89
C PRO A 302 2.93 32.79 0.33
N LEU A 303 3.40 33.34 1.46
CA LEU A 303 3.37 32.62 2.73
C LEU A 303 1.91 32.38 3.15
N ARG A 304 1.59 31.16 3.56
CA ARG A 304 0.23 30.80 3.94
C ARG A 304 0.17 30.22 5.34
N LYS A 305 -0.92 30.52 6.04
CA LYS A 305 -1.21 29.99 7.36
C LYS A 305 -1.63 28.53 7.25
N ALA A 306 -1.09 27.67 8.10
CA ALA A 306 -1.43 26.26 8.19
C ALA A 306 -1.50 25.82 9.66
N GLN A 307 -2.48 24.98 9.95
CA GLN A 307 -2.70 24.44 11.29
C GLN A 307 -1.75 23.27 11.57
N ARG A 308 -1.01 23.32 12.67
CA ARG A 308 -0.17 22.22 13.13
C ARG A 308 -0.50 21.81 14.55
N ARG A 309 -0.44 20.51 14.82
CA ARG A 309 -0.45 19.99 16.19
C ARG A 309 0.94 20.04 16.78
N VAL A 310 1.11 20.80 17.85
CA VAL A 310 2.33 20.84 18.67
C VAL A 310 1.90 20.52 20.10
N LYS A 311 2.43 19.44 20.69
CA LYS A 311 2.10 19.00 22.06
C LYS A 311 0.58 18.94 22.35
N GLY A 312 -0.22 18.48 21.39
CA GLY A 312 -1.68 18.34 21.53
C GLY A 312 -2.50 19.60 21.17
N GLN A 313 -1.89 20.78 21.13
CA GLN A 313 -2.56 22.03 20.75
C GLN A 313 -2.41 22.33 19.25
N ARG A 314 -3.45 22.92 18.64
CA ARG A 314 -3.42 23.39 17.24
C ARG A 314 -2.88 24.82 17.20
N ILE A 315 -1.71 25.00 16.59
CA ILE A 315 -1.05 26.29 16.41
C ILE A 315 -1.06 26.65 14.93
N GLU A 316 -1.35 27.91 14.63
CA GLU A 316 -1.30 28.44 13.29
C GLU A 316 0.15 28.81 12.90
N VAL A 317 0.59 28.34 11.74
CA VAL A 317 1.99 28.41 11.29
C VAL A 317 2.05 29.01 9.90
N GLN A 318 2.84 30.08 9.73
CA GLN A 318 3.22 30.51 8.40
C GLN A 318 4.13 29.47 7.77
N MET A 319 3.73 28.95 6.61
CA MET A 319 4.49 27.99 5.83
C MET A 319 4.64 28.45 4.38
N PRO A 320 5.78 28.15 3.73
CA PRO A 320 5.95 28.40 2.30
C PRO A 320 4.89 27.69 1.47
N ASN A 321 4.36 28.35 0.44
CA ASN A 321 3.33 27.77 -0.43
C ASN A 321 3.81 26.47 -1.08
N ILE A 322 5.09 26.40 -1.44
CA ILE A 322 5.72 25.21 -2.00
C ILE A 322 5.59 23.98 -1.10
N VAL A 323 5.83 24.14 0.20
CA VAL A 323 5.70 23.06 1.19
C VAL A 323 4.24 22.64 1.33
N ARG A 324 3.33 23.61 1.37
CA ARG A 324 1.89 23.32 1.46
C ARG A 324 1.41 22.55 0.24
N SER A 325 1.78 23.01 -0.96
CA SER A 325 1.40 22.36 -2.21
C SER A 325 1.87 20.92 -2.21
N TYR A 326 3.15 20.70 -1.88
CA TYR A 326 3.74 19.37 -1.72
C TYR A 326 2.94 18.49 -0.76
N ASN A 327 2.65 18.95 0.45
CA ASN A 327 1.87 18.19 1.44
C ASN A 327 0.44 17.87 0.99
N THR A 328 -0.15 18.67 0.08
CA THR A 328 -1.50 18.41 -0.45
C THR A 328 -1.54 17.55 -1.70
N GLY A 329 -0.42 17.45 -2.42
CA GLY A 329 -0.32 16.67 -3.66
C GLY A 329 0.34 15.32 -3.47
N MET A 330 1.21 15.19 -2.47
CA MET A 330 1.72 13.91 -2.00
C MET A 330 0.67 13.13 -1.21
N GLY A 331 0.88 11.82 -1.10
CA GLY A 331 0.08 10.93 -0.27
C GLY A 331 -1.06 10.20 -0.99
N GLY A 332 -1.18 10.35 -2.32
CA GLY A 332 -2.12 9.55 -3.11
C GLY A 332 -1.83 8.05 -2.99
N VAL A 333 -0.54 7.68 -3.10
CA VAL A 333 -0.07 6.30 -2.88
C VAL A 333 -0.28 5.86 -1.43
N ASP A 334 0.09 6.67 -0.44
CA ASP A 334 -0.15 6.37 0.99
C ASP A 334 -1.63 6.14 1.32
N LEU A 335 -2.51 6.91 0.67
CA LEU A 335 -3.95 6.79 0.84
C LEU A 335 -4.45 5.46 0.26
N LEU A 336 -3.95 5.07 -0.92
CA LEU A 336 -4.22 3.75 -1.49
C LEU A 336 -3.72 2.63 -0.56
N ASP A 337 -2.48 2.71 -0.08
CA ASP A 337 -1.89 1.73 0.84
C ASP A 337 -2.68 1.60 2.14
N ARG A 338 -3.18 2.71 2.69
CA ARG A 338 -4.02 2.71 3.89
C ARG A 338 -5.36 2.01 3.66
N LEU A 339 -5.99 2.26 2.52
CA LEU A 339 -7.28 1.65 2.17
C LEU A 339 -7.12 0.16 1.86
N ALA A 340 -6.08 -0.18 1.11
CA ALA A 340 -5.64 -1.54 0.86
C ALA A 340 -5.41 -2.32 2.16
N ALA A 341 -4.72 -1.70 3.13
CA ALA A 341 -4.45 -2.32 4.42
C ALA A 341 -5.72 -2.59 5.24
N ALA A 342 -6.78 -1.78 5.08
CA ALA A 342 -8.03 -1.93 5.83
C ALA A 342 -8.86 -3.15 5.40
N TYR A 343 -8.76 -3.56 4.13
CA TYR A 343 -9.55 -4.66 3.54
C TYR A 343 -8.67 -5.74 2.91
N ARG A 344 -7.44 -5.87 3.40
CA ARG A 344 -6.43 -6.77 2.82
C ARG A 344 -6.90 -8.23 2.89
N PRO A 345 -6.98 -8.94 1.76
CA PRO A 345 -7.31 -10.37 1.75
C PRO A 345 -6.42 -11.19 2.70
N THR A 346 -7.04 -12.08 3.48
CA THR A 346 -6.35 -12.87 4.50
C THR A 346 -5.97 -14.27 4.01
N ILE A 347 -6.66 -14.81 2.98
CA ILE A 347 -6.31 -16.09 2.37
C ILE A 347 -4.98 -15.98 1.63
N ARG A 348 -3.96 -16.71 2.11
CA ARG A 348 -2.60 -16.68 1.56
C ARG A 348 -2.34 -17.82 0.59
N SER A 349 -1.41 -17.58 -0.35
CA SER A 349 -0.83 -18.61 -1.23
C SER A 349 0.67 -18.78 -0.98
N LYS A 350 1.19 -19.97 -1.27
CA LYS A 350 2.64 -20.24 -1.28
C LYS A 350 3.29 -19.76 -2.59
N LYS A 351 2.53 -19.79 -3.70
CA LYS A 351 2.98 -19.32 -5.02
C LYS A 351 3.17 -17.80 -4.97
N TRP A 352 4.34 -17.32 -5.38
CA TRP A 352 4.70 -15.90 -5.27
C TRP A 352 3.84 -15.00 -6.15
N TYR A 353 3.59 -15.43 -7.39
CA TYR A 353 2.71 -14.78 -8.37
C TYR A 353 1.23 -14.87 -7.99
N CYS A 354 0.91 -15.58 -6.90
CA CYS A 354 -0.43 -15.59 -6.33
C CYS A 354 -0.65 -14.56 -5.22
N CYS A 355 0.41 -13.92 -4.71
CA CYS A 355 0.31 -12.88 -3.69
C CYS A 355 -0.08 -11.51 -4.26
N ASP A 356 0.08 -11.31 -5.57
CA ASP A 356 -0.34 -10.10 -6.28
C ASP A 356 -1.86 -9.93 -6.39
N SER A 357 -2.64 -10.97 -6.05
CA SER A 357 -4.09 -10.81 -5.94
C SER A 357 -4.50 -9.86 -4.81
N GLY A 358 -3.59 -9.48 -3.90
CA GLY A 358 -3.78 -8.37 -2.98
C GLY A 358 -3.80 -7.01 -3.71
N CYS A 359 -2.81 -6.72 -4.56
CA CYS A 359 -2.78 -5.49 -5.36
C CYS A 359 -3.95 -5.37 -6.35
N LEU A 360 -4.35 -6.48 -6.97
CA LEU A 360 -5.56 -6.53 -7.80
C LEU A 360 -6.82 -6.31 -6.97
N ALA A 361 -6.95 -6.95 -5.81
CA ALA A 361 -8.07 -6.77 -4.89
C ALA A 361 -8.20 -5.32 -4.40
N ASP A 362 -7.08 -4.68 -4.08
CA ASP A 362 -7.00 -3.34 -3.51
C ASP A 362 -7.41 -2.27 -4.55
N THR A 363 -7.03 -2.46 -5.82
CA THR A 363 -7.49 -1.63 -6.94
C THR A 363 -9.01 -1.73 -7.14
N LEU A 364 -9.60 -2.91 -6.90
CA LEU A 364 -11.02 -3.19 -7.16
C LEU A 364 -11.98 -2.53 -6.15
N LEU A 365 -11.57 -2.39 -4.89
CA LEU A 365 -12.41 -1.83 -3.82
C LEU A 365 -12.70 -0.33 -3.99
N ARG A 366 -11.90 0.40 -4.78
CA ARG A 366 -11.98 1.87 -4.86
C ARG A 366 -12.97 2.39 -5.89
N ARG A 367 -13.22 1.67 -6.99
CA ARG A 367 -14.19 2.09 -8.02
C ARG A 367 -15.61 2.24 -7.46
N ARG A 368 -15.97 1.52 -6.38
CA ARG A 368 -17.31 1.60 -5.79
C ARG A 368 -17.58 2.92 -5.05
N LYS A 369 -16.55 3.71 -4.71
CA LYS A 369 -16.71 4.97 -3.97
C LYS A 369 -16.64 6.22 -4.84
N THR A 370 -16.02 6.18 -6.02
CA THR A 370 -15.76 7.37 -6.85
C THR A 370 -16.85 7.67 -7.89
N THR A 371 -17.84 6.80 -8.08
CA THR A 371 -18.91 6.96 -9.10
C THR A 371 -20.15 7.74 -8.65
N GLN A 372 -20.10 8.55 -7.59
CA GLN A 372 -21.20 9.50 -7.30
C GLN A 372 -20.78 10.95 -7.57
N PRO A 373 -21.32 11.60 -8.62
CA PRO A 373 -21.17 13.04 -8.80
C PRO A 373 -22.07 13.82 -7.82
N PRO A 374 -21.64 14.98 -7.30
CA PRO A 374 -22.46 15.82 -6.43
C PRO A 374 -23.43 16.69 -7.24
N GLY A 375 -24.74 16.47 -7.03
CA GLY A 375 -25.79 17.49 -7.15
C GLY A 375 -26.44 17.71 -8.53
N VAL A 376 -27.63 17.12 -8.73
CA VAL A 376 -28.76 17.72 -9.49
C VAL A 376 -30.08 17.20 -8.88
N PRO A 377 -31.08 18.06 -8.55
CA PRO A 377 -32.38 17.60 -8.06
C PRO A 377 -33.36 17.36 -9.22
N SER A 378 -34.02 16.19 -9.27
CA SER A 378 -35.11 15.91 -10.21
C SER A 378 -36.46 15.82 -9.49
N THR A 379 -37.43 16.53 -10.05
CA THR A 379 -38.83 16.66 -9.66
C THR A 379 -39.69 15.46 -10.06
N SER A 380 -40.48 14.99 -9.09
CA SER A 380 -41.78 14.27 -9.11
C SER A 380 -42.25 13.45 -10.35
N GLY A 381 -42.43 12.14 -10.13
CA GLY A 381 -43.32 11.22 -10.88
C GLY A 381 -43.02 9.74 -10.58
N PRO A 382 -44.00 8.84 -10.33
CA PRO A 382 -43.80 7.67 -9.48
C PRO A 382 -43.40 6.40 -10.26
N GLN A 383 -42.37 5.67 -9.81
CA GLN A 383 -42.33 4.20 -9.77
C GLN A 383 -40.96 3.66 -9.28
N LEU A 384 -41.04 2.52 -8.57
CA LEU A 384 -39.99 1.64 -8.05
C LEU A 384 -39.11 2.21 -6.92
N ALA A 385 -39.49 1.84 -5.69
CA ALA A 385 -38.78 2.14 -4.44
C ALA A 385 -37.38 1.51 -4.42
N ALA A 386 -36.39 2.24 -4.90
CA ALA A 386 -34.99 2.01 -4.60
C ALA A 386 -34.75 2.30 -3.10
N VAL A 387 -34.19 1.32 -2.39
CA VAL A 387 -33.74 1.48 -0.99
C VAL A 387 -32.61 2.52 -0.97
N ARG A 388 -32.98 3.75 -0.64
CA ARG A 388 -32.06 4.83 -0.25
C ARG A 388 -31.35 4.43 1.05
N THR A 389 -30.04 4.23 1.02
CA THR A 389 -29.21 4.40 2.23
C THR A 389 -28.62 5.81 2.21
N ASN A 390 -29.45 6.79 2.58
CA ASN A 390 -29.02 8.16 2.85
C ASN A 390 -28.17 8.21 4.14
N SER A 391 -27.14 9.03 4.12
CA SER A 391 -26.21 9.31 5.23
C SER A 391 -26.84 9.97 6.47
N ASN A 392 -28.17 10.17 6.52
CA ASN A 392 -28.85 10.73 7.69
C ASN A 392 -29.52 9.70 8.61
N THR A 393 -29.53 8.41 8.28
CA THR A 393 -29.98 7.36 9.23
C THR A 393 -28.87 6.85 10.15
N LYS A 394 -27.60 7.28 9.95
CA LYS A 394 -26.50 6.92 10.85
C LYS A 394 -26.50 7.69 12.17
N ASN A 395 -27.04 8.91 12.22
CA ASN A 395 -27.09 9.69 13.47
C ASN A 395 -28.38 9.49 14.27
N THR A 396 -29.48 9.06 13.65
CA THR A 396 -30.76 8.87 14.36
C THR A 396 -30.88 7.48 15.01
N VAL A 397 -30.32 6.43 14.39
CA VAL A 397 -30.28 5.08 15.00
C VAL A 397 -29.29 5.00 16.18
N LEU A 398 -28.34 5.94 16.27
CA LEU A 398 -27.45 6.09 17.42
C LEU A 398 -28.07 6.85 18.61
N ARG A 399 -29.32 7.34 18.52
CA ARG A 399 -29.96 8.07 19.63
C ARG A 399 -31.28 7.48 20.17
N THR A 400 -31.84 6.43 19.56
CA THR A 400 -33.13 5.86 20.02
C THR A 400 -33.16 4.35 20.21
N ALA A 401 -32.02 3.68 20.28
CA ALA A 401 -31.96 2.31 20.81
C ALA A 401 -31.57 2.34 22.31
N PRO A 402 -32.33 1.71 23.23
CA PRO A 402 -32.06 1.71 24.67
C PRO A 402 -30.82 0.88 25.09
N HIS A 403 -29.90 0.58 24.16
CA HIS A 403 -28.65 -0.13 24.43
C HIS A 403 -27.39 0.66 24.06
N ALA A 404 -27.51 1.97 23.81
CA ALA A 404 -26.37 2.86 23.55
C ALA A 404 -25.47 3.13 24.78
N VAL A 405 -25.75 2.52 25.94
CA VAL A 405 -24.96 2.69 27.18
C VAL A 405 -23.90 1.58 27.36
N THR A 406 -23.83 0.56 26.50
CA THR A 406 -22.90 -0.59 26.70
C THR A 406 -21.99 -0.93 25.53
N CYS A 407 -21.67 0.01 24.64
CA CYS A 407 -20.54 -0.15 23.73
C CYS A 407 -19.27 0.45 24.37
N THR A 408 -18.57 -0.34 25.18
CA THR A 408 -17.19 -0.04 25.57
C THR A 408 -16.29 -0.12 24.34
N ALA A 409 -15.25 0.72 24.31
CA ALA A 409 -14.21 0.64 23.29
C ALA A 409 -13.63 -0.78 23.25
N ASP A 410 -13.16 -1.21 22.08
CA ASP A 410 -12.50 -2.52 21.91
C ASP A 410 -11.28 -2.60 22.87
N ASP A 411 -11.49 -3.21 24.04
CA ASP A 411 -10.53 -3.29 25.14
C ASP A 411 -9.21 -3.93 24.68
N TYR A 412 -9.25 -4.77 23.65
CA TYR A 412 -8.04 -5.36 23.06
C TYR A 412 -7.17 -4.34 22.31
N ILE A 413 -7.78 -3.35 21.67
CA ILE A 413 -7.06 -2.26 20.98
C ILE A 413 -6.58 -1.22 21.99
N LEU A 414 -7.39 -0.85 23.00
CA LEU A 414 -6.95 0.03 24.07
C LEU A 414 -5.79 -0.58 24.87
N TYR A 415 -5.91 -1.86 25.26
CA TYR A 415 -4.85 -2.61 25.95
C TYR A 415 -3.56 -2.66 25.12
N LYS A 416 -3.63 -2.87 23.80
CA LYS A 416 -2.45 -2.83 22.93
C LYS A 416 -1.82 -1.45 22.83
N MET A 417 -2.60 -0.38 22.86
CA MET A 417 -2.07 0.99 22.84
C MET A 417 -1.44 1.36 24.19
N GLU A 418 -2.06 0.94 25.29
CA GLU A 418 -1.63 1.23 26.66
C GLU A 418 -0.37 0.43 27.04
N LYS A 419 -0.33 -0.89 26.81
CA LYS A 419 0.86 -1.73 27.01
C LYS A 419 2.05 -1.37 26.10
N LYS A 420 1.83 -0.74 24.94
CA LYS A 420 2.91 -0.32 24.04
C LYS A 420 3.61 0.98 24.50
N ASN A 421 2.90 1.81 25.28
CA ASN A 421 3.39 3.08 25.76
C ASN A 421 3.92 3.01 27.21
N THR A 422 3.47 2.03 28.00
CA THR A 422 3.87 1.84 29.40
C THR A 422 5.38 1.62 29.59
N PRO A 423 6.07 0.75 28.80
CA PRO A 423 7.52 0.55 28.95
C PRO A 423 8.34 1.76 28.53
N LYS A 424 7.81 2.60 27.63
CA LYS A 424 8.47 3.82 27.16
C LYS A 424 8.32 4.97 28.16
N ARG A 425 7.22 5.01 28.90
CA ARG A 425 7.02 5.95 30.02
C ARG A 425 7.90 5.57 31.21
N ARG A 426 7.88 4.29 31.62
CA ARG A 426 8.74 3.77 32.70
C ARG A 426 10.23 3.88 32.40
N ALA A 427 10.65 3.71 31.15
CA ALA A 427 12.05 3.96 30.78
C ALA A 427 12.49 5.42 30.92
N GLY A 428 11.56 6.37 30.84
CA GLY A 428 11.81 7.80 31.08
C GLY A 428 11.80 8.16 32.57
N GLU A 429 11.03 7.43 33.38
CA GLU A 429 10.85 7.69 34.83
C GLU A 429 11.86 6.93 35.71
N GLU A 430 12.21 5.69 35.35
CA GLU A 430 13.07 4.81 36.17
C GLU A 430 14.54 4.81 35.76
N THR A 431 14.93 5.55 34.71
CA THR A 431 16.29 5.54 34.12
C THR A 431 16.82 4.15 33.76
N LYS A 432 15.93 3.16 33.58
CA LYS A 432 16.26 1.80 33.16
C LYS A 432 16.06 1.62 31.64
N PRO A 433 16.93 0.88 30.94
CA PRO A 433 16.70 0.49 29.56
C PRO A 433 15.40 -0.32 29.39
N VAL A 434 14.64 -0.03 28.34
CA VAL A 434 13.39 -0.76 27.97
C VAL A 434 13.54 -2.30 28.00
N PRO A 435 14.67 -2.91 27.59
CA PRO A 435 14.85 -4.36 27.71
C PRO A 435 14.88 -4.89 29.15
N GLN A 436 15.33 -4.09 30.11
CA GLN A 436 15.46 -4.48 31.52
C GLN A 436 14.10 -4.44 32.23
N ILE A 437 13.30 -3.40 31.96
CA ILE A 437 11.89 -3.29 32.41
C ILE A 437 11.04 -4.42 31.84
N TYR A 438 11.28 -4.81 30.58
CA TYR A 438 10.58 -5.93 29.95
C TYR A 438 10.89 -7.28 30.62
N ASN A 439 12.14 -7.50 31.03
CA ASN A 439 12.54 -8.73 31.71
C ASN A 439 11.98 -8.81 33.15
N GLU A 440 11.89 -7.68 33.85
CA GLU A 440 11.22 -7.59 35.16
C GLU A 440 9.72 -7.91 35.04
N GLU A 441 9.02 -7.36 34.04
CA GLU A 441 7.60 -7.69 33.79
C GLU A 441 7.38 -9.16 33.39
N CYS A 442 8.28 -9.75 32.60
CA CYS A 442 8.21 -11.18 32.28
C CYS A 442 8.46 -12.08 33.48
N SER A 443 9.31 -11.66 34.42
CA SER A 443 9.60 -12.42 35.64
C SER A 443 8.43 -12.35 36.63
N ASN A 444 7.81 -11.19 36.80
CA ASN A 444 6.65 -11.00 37.69
C ASN A 444 5.37 -11.67 37.15
N ALA A 445 5.23 -11.81 35.82
CA ALA A 445 4.11 -12.54 35.21
C ALA A 445 4.23 -14.06 35.35
N SER A 446 5.40 -14.59 35.70
CA SER A 446 5.63 -16.03 35.87
C SER A 446 5.24 -16.59 37.24
N THR A 447 4.88 -15.71 38.19
CA THR A 447 4.61 -16.07 39.59
C THR A 447 3.14 -15.92 40.02
N SER A 448 2.22 -15.55 39.13
CA SER A 448 0.78 -15.43 39.46
C SER A 448 -0.11 -16.17 38.45
N LEU A 449 -0.96 -17.07 38.95
CA LEU A 449 -1.83 -17.95 38.15
C LEU A 449 -2.97 -17.19 37.45
N GLU A 450 -3.37 -16.02 37.97
CA GLU A 450 -4.51 -15.24 37.46
C GLU A 450 -4.19 -14.40 36.21
N THR A 451 -2.91 -14.16 35.90
CA THR A 451 -2.49 -13.37 34.70
C THR A 451 -2.03 -14.23 33.52
N ALA A 452 -1.97 -15.55 33.67
CA ALA A 452 -1.52 -16.48 32.63
C ALA A 452 -2.43 -16.50 31.39
N GLY A 453 -3.73 -16.18 31.55
CA GLY A 453 -4.73 -16.19 30.47
C GLY A 453 -4.68 -15.01 29.49
N GLN A 454 -3.90 -13.95 29.76
CA GLN A 454 -3.90 -12.72 28.95
C GLN A 454 -2.79 -12.64 27.88
N PHE A 455 -2.03 -13.71 27.66
CA PHE A 455 -1.01 -13.77 26.61
C PHE A 455 -1.38 -14.77 25.51
N PRO A 456 -1.78 -14.32 24.30
CA PRO A 456 -1.77 -15.18 23.12
C PRO A 456 -0.33 -15.46 22.67
N THR A 457 0.22 -16.57 23.15
CA THR A 457 1.47 -17.18 22.69
C THR A 457 1.31 -17.81 21.31
N PHE A 458 1.87 -17.18 20.26
CA PHE A 458 2.45 -17.95 19.14
C PHE A 458 3.51 -17.23 18.26
N ARG A 459 3.75 -15.92 18.41
CA ARG A 459 4.81 -15.21 17.64
C ARG A 459 6.10 -14.93 18.43
N SER A 460 6.01 -14.81 19.75
CA SER A 460 7.17 -14.49 20.60
C SER A 460 8.09 -15.70 20.80
N MET A 461 7.55 -16.90 21.04
CA MET A 461 8.33 -18.14 21.19
C MET A 461 9.20 -18.47 19.97
N LYS A 462 8.68 -18.30 18.74
CA LYS A 462 9.49 -18.49 17.51
C LYS A 462 10.65 -17.51 17.41
N SER A 463 10.44 -16.25 17.82
CA SER A 463 11.49 -15.23 17.77
C SER A 463 12.57 -15.47 18.82
N SER A 464 12.20 -16.00 20.00
CA SER A 464 13.13 -16.39 21.06
C SER A 464 13.95 -17.65 20.69
N MET A 465 13.31 -18.69 20.15
CA MET A 465 14.00 -19.89 19.64
C MET A 465 15.00 -19.57 18.52
N TYR A 466 14.66 -18.64 17.61
CA TYR A 466 15.58 -18.20 16.57
C TYR A 466 16.78 -17.40 17.13
N ARG A 467 16.58 -16.61 18.19
CA ARG A 467 17.66 -15.87 18.86
C ARG A 467 18.59 -16.77 19.67
N SER A 468 18.09 -17.85 20.29
CA SER A 468 18.97 -18.79 20.99
C SER A 468 19.82 -19.62 20.01
N ARG A 469 19.27 -19.98 18.84
CA ARG A 469 20.03 -20.64 17.76
C ARG A 469 21.09 -19.74 17.12
N ALA A 470 20.84 -18.43 17.03
CA ALA A 470 21.81 -17.46 16.52
C ALA A 470 23.02 -17.23 17.45
N LYS A 471 22.93 -17.60 18.74
CA LYS A 471 24.04 -17.52 19.71
C LYS A 471 25.00 -18.72 19.66
N ARG A 472 24.67 -19.77 18.90
CA ARG A 472 25.54 -20.97 18.72
C ARG A 472 26.61 -20.82 17.64
N PHE A 473 26.61 -19.70 16.91
CA PHE A 473 27.61 -19.41 15.89
C PHE A 473 28.44 -18.19 16.36
N PRO A 474 29.78 -18.26 16.32
CA PRO A 474 30.61 -17.11 16.65
C PRO A 474 30.31 -15.94 15.68
N PRO A 475 30.29 -14.69 16.15
CA PRO A 475 30.22 -13.53 15.27
C PRO A 475 31.43 -13.50 14.34
N LEU A 476 31.21 -13.27 13.04
CA LEU A 476 32.31 -13.03 12.09
C LEU A 476 33.04 -11.71 12.44
N PRO A 477 34.38 -11.64 12.34
CA PRO A 477 35.15 -10.44 12.67
C PRO A 477 34.79 -9.23 11.80
N ALA A 478 34.89 -8.03 12.39
CA ALA A 478 34.38 -6.78 11.83
C ALA A 478 35.31 -6.08 10.80
N THR A 479 36.45 -6.68 10.44
CA THR A 479 37.42 -6.07 9.51
C THR A 479 37.86 -7.08 8.47
N ARG A 480 37.69 -6.67 7.20
CA ARG A 480 37.97 -7.48 6.01
C ARG A 480 39.39 -7.21 5.55
N GLN A 481 40.39 -7.79 6.22
CA GLN A 481 41.75 -7.92 5.70
C GLN A 481 42.37 -9.22 6.24
N GLN A 482 42.97 -9.99 5.32
CA GLN A 482 43.59 -11.31 5.48
C GLN A 482 42.63 -12.50 5.67
N LEU A 483 42.18 -13.05 4.55
CA LEU A 483 41.95 -14.48 4.39
C LEU A 483 42.66 -14.88 3.09
N GLU A 484 43.89 -15.34 3.22
CA GLU A 484 44.55 -16.15 2.20
C GLU A 484 43.76 -17.45 2.05
N ILE A 485 43.48 -17.81 0.80
CA ILE A 485 42.85 -19.07 0.44
C ILE A 485 43.98 -20.09 0.31
N PRO A 486 44.05 -21.17 1.11
CA PRO A 486 44.92 -22.28 0.78
C PRO A 486 44.32 -23.00 -0.44
N ALA A 487 45.15 -23.23 -1.44
CA ALA A 487 44.81 -24.06 -2.58
C ALA A 487 44.58 -25.50 -2.12
N HIS A 488 43.42 -26.06 -2.47
CA HIS A 488 43.27 -27.27 -3.29
C HIS A 488 41.79 -27.56 -3.55
#